data_AF-A0A2D9C981-F1
#
_entry.id   AF-A0A2D9C981-F1
#
_cell.length_a   1.000
_cell.length_b   1.000
_cell.length_c   1.000
_cell.angle_alpha   90.00
_cell.angle_beta   90.00
_cell.angle_gamma   90.00
#
_symmetry.space_group_name_H-M   'P 1'
#
loop_
_entity.id
_entity.type
_entity.pdbx_description
1 polymer ?
#
loop_
_entity_poly.entity_id
_entity_poly.type
_entity_poly.pdbx_seq_one_letter_code
_entity_poly.pdbx_strand_id
1 'polypeptide(L)'
;MGSQFASDKKAIAMCDVCGFQFKLKTLKSLMVKGRDTQIKACSECWNPGQPQLKLGEFPVNDPQAIRNPRPDTSLGVSGEYSSRDIQWGWNPVGGGNDPFGLTPNNLIITGSVGTVTVTTT
;
A
#
# COMPACT_ATOMS: atom_id res chain seq x y z
N MET A 1 -32.59 -52.84 3.41
CA MET A 1 -33.19 -51.49 3.29
C MET A 1 -32.94 -50.98 1.88
N GLY A 2 -33.96 -50.39 1.23
CA GLY A 2 -33.75 -49.66 -0.03
C GLY A 2 -33.17 -48.27 0.25
N SER A 3 -32.36 -47.75 -0.67
CA SER A 3 -31.91 -46.35 -0.61
C SER A 3 -33.03 -45.40 -1.02
N GLN A 4 -33.11 -44.23 -0.36
CA GLN A 4 -34.06 -43.18 -0.73
C GLN A 4 -33.77 -42.56 -2.12
N PHE A 5 -32.53 -42.67 -2.58
CA PHE A 5 -32.05 -42.11 -3.85
C PHE A 5 -31.63 -43.22 -4.83
N ALA A 6 -31.77 -42.93 -6.13
CA ALA A 6 -31.25 -43.76 -7.21
C ALA A 6 -29.73 -43.65 -7.35
N SER A 7 -29.09 -44.64 -7.98
CA SER A 7 -27.63 -44.61 -8.22
C SER A 7 -27.25 -43.64 -9.33
N ASP A 8 -26.21 -42.84 -9.06
CA ASP A 8 -25.55 -41.91 -9.98
C ASP A 8 -24.82 -42.58 -11.17
N LYS A 9 -24.61 -43.91 -11.12
CA LYS A 9 -23.75 -44.68 -12.04
C LYS A 9 -24.07 -44.48 -13.54
N LYS A 10 -25.31 -44.16 -13.88
CA LYS A 10 -25.77 -43.85 -15.25
C LYS A 10 -26.52 -42.52 -15.38
N ALA A 11 -26.58 -41.72 -14.32
CA ALA A 11 -27.29 -40.43 -14.37
C ALA A 11 -26.54 -39.45 -15.29
N ILE A 12 -27.27 -38.79 -16.18
CA ILE A 12 -26.77 -37.68 -17.00
C ILE A 12 -27.02 -36.39 -16.25
N ALA A 13 -26.03 -35.49 -16.25
CA ALA A 13 -26.10 -34.18 -15.63
C ALA A 13 -25.39 -33.15 -16.52
N MET A 14 -25.76 -31.88 -16.40
CA MET A 14 -25.11 -30.78 -17.09
C MET A 14 -23.97 -30.24 -16.22
N CYS A 15 -22.90 -29.76 -16.85
CA CYS A 15 -21.86 -29.00 -16.16
C CYS A 15 -22.34 -27.56 -15.96
N ASP A 16 -22.36 -27.08 -14.71
CA ASP A 16 -22.87 -25.75 -14.36
C ASP A 16 -22.00 -24.59 -14.91
N VAL A 17 -20.77 -24.90 -15.36
CA VAL A 17 -19.80 -23.90 -15.88
C VAL A 17 -19.84 -23.78 -17.41
N CYS A 18 -20.02 -24.88 -18.13
CA CYS A 18 -19.94 -24.91 -19.61
C CYS A 18 -21.19 -25.45 -20.32
N GLY A 19 -22.21 -25.90 -19.58
CA GLY A 19 -23.50 -26.34 -20.13
C GLY A 19 -23.49 -27.70 -20.85
N PHE A 20 -22.33 -28.32 -21.10
CA PHE A 20 -22.26 -29.63 -21.74
C PHE A 20 -22.76 -30.77 -20.84
N GLN A 21 -23.24 -31.84 -21.47
CA GLN A 21 -23.75 -33.03 -20.78
C GLN A 21 -22.62 -34.01 -20.44
N PHE A 22 -22.59 -34.45 -19.18
CA PHE A 22 -21.66 -35.44 -18.66
C PHE A 22 -22.39 -36.48 -17.81
N LYS A 23 -21.69 -37.51 -17.33
CA LYS A 23 -22.22 -38.39 -16.29
C LYS A 23 -22.14 -37.69 -14.94
N LEU A 24 -23.17 -37.78 -14.11
CA LEU A 24 -23.18 -37.15 -12.79
C LEU A 24 -21.96 -37.55 -11.93
N LYS A 25 -21.54 -38.82 -12.05
CA LYS A 25 -20.34 -39.37 -11.40
C LYS A 25 -19.00 -38.73 -11.83
N THR A 26 -18.91 -38.13 -13.02
CA THR A 26 -17.68 -37.46 -13.49
C THR A 26 -17.59 -35.99 -13.06
N LEU A 27 -18.71 -35.37 -12.68
CA LEU A 27 -18.76 -33.98 -12.24
C LEU A 27 -18.26 -33.84 -10.80
N LYS A 28 -17.38 -32.85 -10.57
CA LYS A 28 -16.79 -32.53 -9.27
C LYS A 28 -17.31 -31.19 -8.77
N SER A 29 -17.53 -31.06 -7.47
CA SER A 29 -17.86 -29.76 -6.87
C SER A 29 -16.69 -28.78 -6.98
N LEU A 30 -17.00 -27.50 -7.23
CA LEU A 30 -16.05 -26.40 -7.06
C LEU A 30 -15.97 -25.97 -5.58
N MET A 31 -14.75 -25.68 -5.12
CA MET A 31 -14.44 -25.33 -3.74
C MET A 31 -13.90 -23.91 -3.64
N VAL A 32 -14.59 -23.03 -2.90
CA VAL A 32 -14.17 -21.64 -2.69
C VAL A 32 -13.97 -21.42 -1.19
N LYS A 33 -12.79 -20.90 -0.80
CA LYS A 33 -12.39 -20.72 0.61
C LYS A 33 -12.52 -22.00 1.47
N GLY A 34 -12.40 -23.19 0.84
CA GLY A 34 -12.58 -24.48 1.51
C GLY A 34 -14.03 -24.87 1.79
N ARG A 35 -15.01 -24.19 1.20
CA ARG A 35 -16.43 -24.53 1.23
C ARG A 35 -16.89 -25.04 -0.13
N ASP A 36 -17.75 -26.06 -0.13
CA ASP A 36 -18.42 -26.55 -1.34
C ASP A 36 -19.43 -25.49 -1.79
N THR A 37 -19.37 -25.08 -3.06
CA THR A 37 -20.28 -24.11 -3.67
C THR A 37 -21.56 -24.74 -4.22
N GLN A 38 -21.66 -26.07 -4.17
CA GLN A 38 -22.67 -26.92 -4.82
C GLN A 38 -22.63 -26.90 -6.35
N ILE A 39 -21.75 -26.11 -6.96
CA ILE A 39 -21.54 -25.99 -8.42
C ILE A 39 -20.75 -27.21 -8.92
N LYS A 40 -21.34 -27.98 -9.83
CA LYS A 40 -20.81 -29.21 -10.43
C LYS A 40 -20.08 -28.91 -11.75
N ALA A 41 -18.76 -28.94 -11.73
CA ALA A 41 -17.91 -28.74 -12.90
C ALA A 41 -17.43 -30.07 -13.52
N CYS A 42 -17.25 -30.10 -14.84
CA CYS A 42 -16.57 -31.17 -15.57
C CYS A 42 -15.05 -31.11 -15.39
N SER A 43 -14.32 -32.13 -15.82
CA SER A 43 -12.86 -32.25 -15.65
C SER A 43 -12.07 -31.05 -16.20
N GLU A 44 -12.57 -30.42 -17.27
CA GLU A 44 -11.92 -29.34 -18.01
C GLU A 44 -12.18 -27.97 -17.34
N CYS A 45 -13.38 -27.79 -16.76
CA CYS A 45 -13.76 -26.58 -16.04
C CYS A 45 -13.47 -26.65 -14.53
N TRP A 46 -13.09 -27.82 -14.00
CA TRP A 46 -12.85 -28.01 -12.58
C TRP A 46 -11.53 -27.38 -12.15
N ASN A 47 -11.64 -26.31 -11.36
CA ASN A 47 -10.51 -25.64 -10.74
C ASN A 47 -10.47 -26.00 -9.23
N PRO A 48 -9.37 -26.55 -8.69
CA PRO A 48 -9.24 -26.78 -7.26
C PRO A 48 -9.26 -25.48 -6.45
N GLY A 49 -9.74 -25.55 -5.21
CA GLY A 49 -9.65 -24.43 -4.27
C GLY A 49 -8.20 -24.14 -3.89
N GLN A 50 -7.64 -23.08 -4.46
CA GLN A 50 -6.25 -22.65 -4.23
C GLN A 50 -6.09 -21.72 -3.01
N PRO A 51 -4.95 -21.72 -2.30
CA PRO A 51 -4.72 -20.87 -1.12
C PRO A 51 -4.96 -19.37 -1.36
N GLN A 52 -4.69 -18.90 -2.58
CA GLN A 52 -4.90 -17.51 -3.02
C GLN A 52 -6.37 -17.08 -2.95
N LEU A 53 -7.33 -18.01 -3.01
CA LEU A 53 -8.75 -17.69 -2.82
C LEU A 53 -9.10 -17.40 -1.35
N LYS A 54 -8.21 -17.69 -0.39
CA LYS A 54 -8.39 -17.44 1.05
C LYS A 54 -7.96 -16.04 1.50
N LEU A 55 -7.70 -15.10 0.58
CA LEU A 55 -7.45 -13.71 0.96
C LEU A 55 -8.62 -13.15 1.81
N GLY A 56 -8.26 -12.50 2.92
CA GLY A 56 -9.19 -11.98 3.92
C GLY A 56 -9.89 -13.04 4.80
N GLU A 57 -9.54 -14.33 4.69
CA GLU A 57 -10.07 -15.38 5.60
C GLU A 57 -9.35 -15.37 6.97
N PHE A 58 -8.06 -15.02 6.97
CA PHE A 58 -7.25 -14.87 8.17
C PHE A 58 -6.95 -13.39 8.44
N PRO A 59 -7.02 -12.91 9.69
CA PRO A 59 -6.60 -11.56 10.04
C PRO A 59 -5.07 -11.45 9.88
N VAL A 60 -4.63 -10.70 8.88
CA VAL A 60 -3.23 -10.33 8.72
C VAL A 60 -2.99 -9.08 9.57
N ASN A 61 -2.38 -9.27 10.73
CA ASN A 61 -1.86 -8.16 11.53
C ASN A 61 -0.58 -7.65 10.88
N ASP A 62 -0.67 -6.58 10.08
CA ASP A 62 0.52 -5.92 9.51
C ASP A 62 1.13 -4.94 10.53
N PRO A 63 2.34 -5.21 11.06
CA PRO A 63 2.92 -4.42 12.15
C PRO A 63 3.59 -3.11 11.69
N GLN A 64 3.13 -2.47 10.61
CA GLN A 64 3.61 -1.12 10.22
C GLN A 64 3.32 -0.07 11.32
N ALA A 65 2.27 -0.27 12.11
CA ALA A 65 1.89 0.65 13.18
C ALA A 65 2.62 0.33 14.49
N ILE A 66 3.55 1.21 14.89
CA ILE A 66 4.09 1.25 16.26
C ILE A 66 2.90 1.41 17.23
N ARG A 67 2.81 0.56 18.26
CA ARG A 67 1.77 0.70 19.28
C ARG A 67 2.04 1.94 20.12
N ASN A 68 1.02 2.78 20.30
CA ASN A 68 1.10 4.04 21.05
C ASN A 68 2.30 4.90 20.61
N PRO A 69 2.38 5.29 19.32
CA PRO A 69 3.48 6.12 18.87
C PRO A 69 3.42 7.44 19.65
N ARG A 70 4.45 7.71 20.44
CA ARG A 70 4.59 8.99 21.13
C ARG A 70 4.67 10.07 20.04
N PRO A 71 3.99 11.22 20.20
CA PRO A 71 4.09 12.29 19.22
C PRO A 71 5.55 12.63 18.95
N ASP A 72 5.95 12.61 17.68
CA ASP A 72 7.30 12.99 17.29
C ASP A 72 7.49 14.47 17.62
N THR A 73 8.41 14.75 18.54
CA THR A 73 8.74 16.11 18.91
C THR A 73 9.54 16.80 17.80
N SER A 74 10.44 16.08 17.11
CA SER A 74 11.50 16.63 16.24
C SER A 74 11.04 17.43 15.02
N LEU A 75 9.74 17.38 14.69
CA LEU A 75 9.13 18.02 13.52
C LEU A 75 8.50 19.39 13.81
N GLY A 76 8.34 19.76 15.09
CA GLY A 76 7.85 21.06 15.55
C GLY A 76 8.96 21.94 16.15
N VAL A 77 8.59 23.02 16.84
CA VAL A 77 9.51 23.83 17.66
C VAL A 77 9.80 23.08 18.96
N SER A 78 10.59 22.00 18.87
CA SER A 78 10.86 21.08 19.98
C SER A 78 12.18 21.34 20.71
N GLY A 79 12.56 22.61 20.80
CA GLY A 79 13.85 23.03 21.34
C GLY A 79 15.03 22.52 20.50
N GLU A 80 16.20 22.53 21.15
CA GLU A 80 17.55 22.40 20.58
C GLU A 80 17.82 21.17 19.69
N TYR A 81 16.89 20.20 19.63
CA TYR A 81 16.97 18.99 18.81
C TYR A 81 15.91 18.93 17.67
N SER A 82 15.17 20.01 17.43
CA SER A 82 14.25 20.08 16.29
C SER A 82 15.00 20.10 14.97
N SER A 83 14.57 19.26 14.02
CA SER A 83 15.14 19.21 12.67
C SER A 83 14.71 20.39 11.78
N ARG A 84 13.94 21.34 12.32
CA ARG A 84 13.35 22.48 11.58
C ARG A 84 13.46 23.83 12.30
N ASP A 85 14.15 23.89 13.46
CA ASP A 85 14.16 25.09 14.33
C ASP A 85 14.92 26.28 13.74
N ILE A 86 16.10 26.04 13.15
CA ILE A 86 17.02 27.07 12.69
C ILE A 86 16.89 27.23 11.17
N GLN A 87 16.71 28.47 10.70
CA GLN A 87 16.76 28.80 9.27
C GLN A 87 18.21 28.84 8.78
N TRP A 88 18.80 27.66 8.62
CA TRP A 88 20.02 27.46 7.84
C TRP A 88 19.83 28.04 6.43
N GLY A 89 20.39 29.22 6.18
CA GLY A 89 20.17 30.01 4.96
C GLY A 89 21.09 29.77 3.72
N TRP A 90 21.33 30.82 2.90
CA TRP A 90 22.26 31.03 1.74
C TRP A 90 22.19 32.38 0.94
N ASN A 91 23.19 33.26 1.05
CA ASN A 91 23.29 34.65 0.52
C ASN A 91 22.05 35.40 -0.10
N PRO A 92 20.85 35.64 0.53
CA PRO A 92 20.38 37.03 0.90
C PRO A 92 19.18 37.26 1.94
N VAL A 93 18.84 36.34 2.86
CA VAL A 93 17.69 36.31 3.81
C VAL A 93 18.03 35.55 5.16
N GLY A 94 17.23 34.58 5.68
CA GLY A 94 17.64 33.29 6.34
C GLY A 94 18.79 33.22 7.34
N GLY A 95 18.51 33.67 8.57
CA GLY A 95 19.48 33.95 9.63
C GLY A 95 19.74 35.45 9.75
N GLY A 96 19.44 36.21 8.69
CA GLY A 96 19.13 37.65 8.76
C GLY A 96 20.32 38.52 9.12
N ASN A 97 20.21 39.23 10.25
CA ASN A 97 21.24 40.13 10.74
C ASN A 97 21.83 39.53 12.02
N ASP A 98 23.08 39.08 11.94
CA ASP A 98 23.81 38.45 13.05
C ASP A 98 24.89 39.42 13.57
N PRO A 99 24.54 40.41 14.41
CA PRO A 99 25.44 41.48 14.83
C PRO A 99 26.57 41.02 15.75
N PHE A 100 26.53 39.77 16.22
CA PHE A 100 27.54 39.17 17.10
C PHE A 100 28.26 37.97 16.47
N GLY A 101 27.83 37.46 15.31
CA GLY A 101 28.42 36.30 14.64
C GLY A 101 28.10 34.96 15.32
N LEU A 102 26.96 34.85 16.01
CA LEU A 102 26.60 33.73 16.89
C LEU A 102 25.43 32.88 16.38
N THR A 103 24.64 33.37 15.42
CA THR A 103 23.48 32.64 14.89
C THR A 103 23.84 32.12 13.51
N PRO A 104 23.95 30.79 13.28
CA PRO A 104 24.30 30.24 11.99
C PRO A 104 23.32 30.69 10.89
N ASN A 105 23.76 31.71 10.18
CA ASN A 105 23.00 32.45 9.19
C ASN A 105 23.72 32.28 7.87
N ASN A 106 23.14 31.45 7.00
CA ASN A 106 23.71 31.30 5.70
C ASN A 106 23.13 32.31 4.68
N LEU A 107 21.92 32.91 4.82
CA LEU A 107 21.38 33.82 3.77
C LEU A 107 21.93 35.31 3.90
N ILE A 108 23.23 35.68 3.76
CA ILE A 108 23.68 37.11 3.53
C ILE A 108 24.53 37.33 2.26
N ILE A 109 24.26 38.37 1.43
CA ILE A 109 24.86 38.61 0.09
C ILE A 109 25.92 39.73 0.03
N THR A 110 26.81 39.70 -0.98
CA THR A 110 27.99 40.60 -1.13
C THR A 110 28.34 40.98 -2.59
N GLY A 111 28.91 42.18 -2.82
CA GLY A 111 29.36 42.68 -4.15
C GLY A 111 30.09 44.04 -4.09
N SER A 112 30.72 44.49 -5.20
CA SER A 112 31.50 45.75 -5.28
C SER A 112 31.46 46.43 -6.68
N VAL A 113 31.95 47.68 -6.79
CA VAL A 113 31.85 48.55 -8.00
C VAL A 113 33.18 49.28 -8.28
N GLY A 114 33.52 49.51 -9.55
CA GLY A 114 34.77 50.16 -9.99
C GLY A 114 34.65 51.65 -10.39
N THR A 115 35.70 52.22 -10.98
CA THR A 115 35.80 53.66 -11.31
C THR A 115 34.78 54.10 -12.35
N VAL A 116 33.92 55.07 -11.99
CA VAL A 116 32.86 55.61 -12.85
C VAL A 116 33.23 57.03 -13.31
N THR A 117 33.30 57.25 -14.62
CA THR A 117 33.48 58.59 -15.21
C THR A 117 32.10 59.18 -15.53
N VAL A 118 31.74 60.27 -14.86
CA VAL A 118 30.43 60.93 -15.00
C VAL A 118 30.60 62.26 -15.73
N THR A 119 29.84 62.48 -16.79
CA THR A 119 29.84 63.71 -17.59
C THR A 119 28.46 64.37 -17.51
N THR A 120 28.41 65.69 -17.30
CA THR A 120 27.17 66.47 -17.16
C THR A 120 27.21 67.73 -18.02
N THR A 121 26.04 68.16 -18.52
CA THR A 121 25.82 69.36 -19.38
C THR A 121 24.74 70.24 -18.80
#